data_AF-A0A9E4GFR0-F1
#
_entry.id   AF-A0A9E4GFR0-F1
#
_cell.length_a   1.000
_cell.length_b   1.000
_cell.length_c   1.000
_cell.angle_alpha   90.00
_cell.angle_beta   90.00
_cell.angle_gamma   90.00
#
_symmetry.space_group_name_H-M   'P 1'
#
loop_
_entity.id
_entity.type
_entity.pdbx_description
1 polymer ?
#
loop_
_entity_poly.entity_id
_entity_poly.type
_entity_poly.pdbx_seq_one_letter_code
_entity_poly.pdbx_strand_id
1 'polypeptide(L)'
;MPGELATLLKQKREEQGLSSQEVCSQTRIPESYLSILEGQGDPRVLADALYLVPFLRTYSTFLDLDPAETVPQFLADIRHETPGAGAPQRTARQFSRPIVIGLVLLALVVLGGYVFKDSLPWLESLGNTSGSR
;
A
#
# COMPACT_ATOMS: atom_id res chain seq x y z
N MET A 1 7.88 6.11 -22.39
CA MET A 1 7.48 4.84 -21.75
C MET A 1 6.63 5.23 -20.56
N PRO A 2 5.44 4.67 -20.35
CA PRO A 2 4.68 4.94 -19.13
C PRO A 2 5.56 4.60 -17.93
N GLY A 3 5.51 5.42 -16.88
CA GLY A 3 6.32 5.23 -15.67
C GLY A 3 6.08 3.85 -15.04
N GLU A 4 7.06 3.33 -14.29
CA GLU A 4 6.96 2.04 -13.61
C GLU A 4 5.71 1.98 -12.70
N LEU A 5 5.39 3.09 -12.04
CA LEU A 5 4.19 3.23 -11.21
C LEU A 5 2.89 3.07 -12.03
N ALA A 6 2.81 3.67 -13.22
CA ALA A 6 1.63 3.58 -14.06
C ALA A 6 1.36 2.13 -14.48
N THR A 7 2.43 1.38 -14.77
CA THR A 7 2.37 -0.05 -15.07
C THR A 7 1.92 -0.86 -13.85
N LEU A 8 2.46 -0.56 -12.66
CA LEU A 8 2.08 -1.21 -11.41
C LEU A 8 0.58 -1.02 -11.08
N LEU A 9 0.07 0.21 -11.21
CA LEU A 9 -1.35 0.51 -10.94
C LEU A 9 -2.27 -0.31 -11.85
N LYS A 10 -1.95 -0.34 -13.15
CA LYS A 10 -2.70 -1.13 -14.13
C LYS A 10 -2.66 -2.62 -13.82
N GLN A 11 -1.47 -3.17 -13.54
CA GLN A 11 -1.31 -4.58 -13.19
C GLN A 11 -2.12 -4.94 -11.96
N LYS A 12 -2.07 -4.12 -10.90
CA LYS A 12 -2.84 -4.36 -9.67
C LYS A 12 -4.34 -4.38 -9.90
N ARG A 13 -4.86 -3.51 -10.76
CA ARG A 13 -6.28 -3.55 -11.16
C ARG A 13 -6.62 -4.83 -11.90
N GLU A 14 -5.78 -5.23 -12.86
CA GLU A 14 -5.98 -6.43 -13.67
C GLU A 14 -5.88 -7.72 -12.82
N GLU A 15 -4.98 -7.77 -11.83
CA GLU A 15 -4.86 -8.85 -10.84
C GLU A 15 -6.14 -9.02 -10.00
N GLN A 16 -6.84 -7.91 -9.71
CA GLN A 16 -8.12 -7.93 -9.00
C GLN A 16 -9.31 -8.24 -9.94
N GLY A 17 -9.07 -8.43 -11.24
CA GLY A 17 -10.11 -8.72 -12.23
C GLY A 17 -11.05 -7.55 -12.52
N LEU A 18 -10.65 -6.32 -12.18
CA LEU A 18 -11.50 -5.13 -12.28
C LEU A 18 -11.35 -4.43 -13.64
N SER A 19 -12.47 -4.07 -14.25
CA SER A 19 -12.50 -3.19 -15.42
C SER A 19 -12.31 -1.72 -15.02
N SER A 20 -11.85 -0.91 -15.98
CA SER A 20 -11.74 0.55 -15.80
C SER A 20 -13.08 1.17 -15.38
N GLN A 21 -14.18 0.75 -16.00
CA GLN A 21 -15.52 1.25 -15.69
C GLN A 21 -15.97 0.91 -14.26
N GLU A 22 -15.68 -0.32 -13.80
CA GLU A 22 -15.96 -0.72 -12.41
C GLU A 22 -15.19 0.15 -11.42
N VAL A 23 -13.90 0.39 -11.66
CA VAL A 23 -13.11 1.29 -10.80
C VAL A 23 -13.70 2.69 -10.80
N CYS A 24 -14.02 3.26 -11.97
CA CYS A 24 -14.61 4.60 -12.08
C CYS A 24 -15.91 4.71 -11.28
N SER A 25 -16.79 3.70 -11.39
CA SER A 25 -18.07 3.68 -10.67
C SER A 25 -17.91 3.63 -9.14
N GLN A 26 -16.95 2.84 -8.65
CA GLN A 26 -16.74 2.63 -7.21
C GLN A 26 -15.96 3.78 -6.55
N THR A 27 -15.00 4.35 -7.26
CA THR A 27 -14.08 5.37 -6.72
C THR A 27 -14.48 6.80 -7.08
N ARG A 28 -15.39 6.97 -8.04
CA ARG A 28 -15.75 8.26 -8.68
C ARG A 28 -14.57 8.96 -9.36
N ILE A 29 -13.53 8.22 -9.71
CA ILE A 29 -12.43 8.72 -10.52
C ILE A 29 -12.94 8.84 -11.97
N PRO A 30 -12.77 10.00 -12.65
CA PRO A 30 -13.10 10.11 -14.07
C PRO A 30 -12.27 9.14 -14.92
N GLU A 31 -12.88 8.50 -15.91
CA GLU A 31 -12.22 7.51 -16.78
C GLU A 31 -10.98 8.08 -17.48
N SER A 32 -11.05 9.34 -17.92
CA SER A 32 -9.89 10.03 -18.51
C SER A 32 -8.71 10.11 -17.54
N TYR A 33 -8.95 10.35 -16.24
CA TYR A 33 -7.89 10.46 -15.25
C TYR A 33 -7.33 9.10 -14.87
N LEU A 34 -8.19 8.09 -14.75
CA LEU A 34 -7.77 6.71 -14.53
C LEU A 34 -6.87 6.22 -15.67
N SER A 35 -7.26 6.51 -16.92
CA SER A 35 -6.46 6.19 -18.11
C SER A 35 -5.09 6.88 -18.10
N ILE A 36 -5.02 8.16 -17.71
CA ILE A 36 -3.74 8.87 -17.58
C ILE A 36 -2.87 8.26 -16.47
N LEU A 37 -3.45 7.92 -15.32
CA LEU A 37 -2.74 7.28 -14.20
C LEU A 37 -2.14 5.91 -14.59
N GLU A 38 -2.81 5.16 -15.47
CA GLU A 38 -2.32 3.89 -16.01
C GLU A 38 -1.41 4.05 -17.25
N GLY A 39 -1.07 5.30 -17.61
CA GLY A 39 -0.18 5.59 -18.72
C GLY A 39 -0.79 5.32 -20.11
N GLN A 40 -2.13 5.24 -20.18
CA GLN A 40 -2.88 5.00 -21.42
C GLN A 40 -3.54 6.27 -21.97
N GLY A 41 -3.77 7.27 -21.12
CA GLY A 41 -4.43 8.53 -21.48
C GLY A 41 -3.43 9.62 -21.87
N ASP A 42 -3.94 10.70 -22.49
CA ASP A 42 -3.13 11.87 -22.83
C ASP A 42 -3.01 12.83 -21.62
N PRO A 43 -1.81 13.02 -21.03
CA PRO A 43 -1.63 13.94 -19.92
C PRO A 43 -1.77 15.42 -20.32
N ARG A 44 -1.71 15.77 -21.62
CA ARG A 44 -1.83 17.17 -22.10
C ARG A 44 -3.19 17.80 -21.84
N VAL A 45 -4.20 16.97 -21.56
CA VAL A 45 -5.57 17.41 -21.24
C VAL A 45 -5.66 17.98 -19.81
N LEU A 46 -4.64 17.73 -18.98
CA LEU A 46 -4.52 18.27 -17.64
C LEU A 46 -3.86 19.64 -17.66
N ALA A 47 -4.38 20.58 -16.86
CA ALA A 47 -3.72 21.86 -16.63
C ALA A 47 -2.42 21.70 -15.82
N ASP A 48 -2.35 20.68 -14.95
CA ASP A 48 -1.19 20.30 -14.13
C ASP A 48 -1.28 18.80 -13.78
N ALA A 49 -0.16 18.07 -13.82
CA ALA A 49 -0.13 16.68 -13.40
C ALA A 49 -0.46 16.50 -11.91
N LEU A 50 -0.26 17.53 -11.08
CA LEU A 50 -0.62 17.54 -9.66
C LEU A 50 -2.13 17.39 -9.40
N TYR A 51 -2.99 17.70 -10.38
CA TYR A 51 -4.44 17.45 -10.28
C TYR A 51 -4.77 15.97 -10.10
N LEU A 52 -3.88 15.06 -10.52
CA LEU A 52 -4.08 13.62 -10.37
C LEU A 52 -3.83 13.12 -8.95
N VAL A 53 -3.12 13.86 -8.09
CA VAL A 53 -2.68 13.36 -6.76
C VAL A 53 -3.83 12.89 -5.87
N PRO A 54 -4.97 13.61 -5.73
CA PRO A 54 -6.09 13.12 -4.93
C PRO A 54 -6.72 11.83 -5.49
N PHE A 55 -6.78 11.71 -6.81
CA PHE A 55 -7.30 10.52 -7.50
C PHE A 55 -6.34 9.34 -7.38
N LEU A 56 -5.03 9.59 -7.48
CA LEU A 56 -4.00 8.59 -7.23
C LEU A 56 -4.11 8.04 -5.81
N ARG A 57 -4.26 8.88 -4.78
CA ARG A 57 -4.44 8.39 -3.39
C ARG A 57 -5.66 7.49 -3.25
N THR A 58 -6.79 7.91 -3.84
CA THR A 58 -8.03 7.15 -3.83
C THR A 58 -7.83 5.81 -4.54
N TYR A 59 -7.16 5.82 -5.68
CA TYR A 59 -6.93 4.64 -6.48
C TYR A 59 -5.96 3.66 -5.82
N SER A 60 -4.84 4.15 -5.27
CA SER A 60 -3.89 3.33 -4.52
C SER A 60 -4.56 2.67 -3.33
N THR A 61 -5.34 3.42 -2.55
CA THR A 61 -6.10 2.85 -1.43
C THR A 61 -7.09 1.78 -1.90
N PHE A 62 -7.79 2.03 -3.00
CA PHE A 62 -8.73 1.09 -3.59
C PHE A 62 -8.05 -0.21 -4.08
N LEU A 63 -6.83 -0.11 -4.60
CA LEU A 63 -6.01 -1.25 -5.05
C LEU A 63 -5.20 -1.91 -3.92
N ASP A 64 -5.42 -1.54 -2.66
CA ASP A 64 -4.66 -2.02 -1.49
C ASP A 64 -3.14 -1.74 -1.59
N LEU A 65 -2.80 -0.60 -2.22
CA LEU A 65 -1.46 -0.03 -2.29
C LEU A 65 -1.33 1.13 -1.30
N ASP A 66 -0.12 1.33 -0.77
CA ASP A 66 0.13 2.45 0.15
C ASP A 66 0.22 3.79 -0.60
N PRO A 67 -0.68 4.76 -0.34
CA PRO A 67 -0.59 6.11 -0.90
C PRO A 67 0.69 6.86 -0.49
N ALA A 68 1.29 6.48 0.65
CA ALA A 68 2.53 7.07 1.12
C ALA A 68 3.75 6.66 0.27
N GLU A 69 3.67 5.58 -0.48
CA GLU A 69 4.72 5.11 -1.39
C GLU A 69 4.45 5.51 -2.84
N THR A 70 3.20 5.36 -3.30
CA THR A 70 2.80 5.64 -4.68
C THR A 70 2.81 7.13 -5.03
N VAL A 71 2.38 8.02 -4.12
CA VAL A 71 2.35 9.47 -4.40
C VAL A 71 3.75 10.05 -4.57
N PRO A 72 4.75 9.76 -3.69
CA PRO A 72 6.11 10.25 -3.92
C PRO A 72 6.73 9.75 -5.23
N GLN A 73 6.49 8.50 -5.62
CA GLN A 73 6.95 7.95 -6.89
C GLN A 73 6.36 8.72 -8.07
N PHE A 74 5.05 8.96 -8.07
CA PHE A 74 4.37 9.77 -9.08
C PHE A 74 4.95 11.19 -9.18
N LEU A 75 5.20 11.83 -8.04
CA LEU A 75 5.82 13.16 -7.99
C LEU A 75 7.28 13.16 -8.45
N ALA A 76 7.99 12.04 -8.34
CA ALA A 76 9.32 11.89 -8.91
C ALA A 76 9.24 11.77 -10.44
N ASP A 77 8.34 10.93 -10.95
CA ASP A 77 8.13 10.71 -12.39
C ASP A 77 7.81 12.03 -13.11
N ILE A 78 6.86 12.82 -12.61
CA ILE A 78 6.50 14.13 -13.19
C ILE A 78 7.70 15.09 -13.24
N ARG A 79 8.53 15.07 -12.19
CA ARG A 79 9.72 15.96 -12.12
C ARG A 79 10.79 15.54 -13.12
N HIS A 80 10.95 14.25 -13.39
CA HIS A 80 11.88 13.76 -14.39
C HIS A 80 11.43 14.09 -15.82
N GLU A 81 10.12 14.15 -16.08
CA GLU A 81 9.56 14.49 -17.39
C GLU A 81 9.62 15.99 -17.72
N THR A 82 9.78 16.87 -16.72
CA THR A 82 9.80 18.32 -16.92
C THR A 82 11.15 18.94 -16.52
N PRO A 83 12.18 18.94 -17.39
CA PRO A 83 13.40 19.69 -17.12
C PRO A 83 13.10 21.20 -17.29
N GLY A 84 12.69 21.88 -16.20
CA GLY A 84 12.71 23.36 -16.13
C GLY A 84 11.47 24.08 -15.58
N ALA A 85 10.40 23.40 -15.15
CA ALA A 85 9.27 24.09 -14.50
C ALA A 85 9.54 24.26 -12.99
N GLY A 86 9.69 25.51 -12.56
CA GLY A 86 10.08 25.90 -11.20
C GLY A 86 9.20 25.29 -10.09
N ALA A 87 9.88 24.73 -9.09
CA ALA A 87 9.28 24.03 -7.96
C ALA A 87 8.61 24.97 -6.94
N PRO A 88 7.46 24.61 -6.35
CA PRO A 88 7.18 24.98 -4.97
C PRO A 88 7.87 23.96 -4.05
N GLN A 89 8.93 24.39 -3.38
CA GLN A 89 9.51 23.66 -2.25
C GLN A 89 8.46 23.60 -1.12
N ARG A 90 7.84 22.43 -0.93
CA ARG A 90 7.23 22.07 0.35
C ARG A 90 7.93 20.83 0.88
N THR A 91 8.82 21.12 1.81
CA THR A 91 9.50 20.25 2.78
C THR A 91 8.89 18.86 2.91
N ALA A 92 9.54 17.90 2.25
CA ALA A 92 9.41 16.49 2.59
C ALA A 92 9.89 16.33 4.04
N ARG A 93 8.96 16.17 4.97
CA ARG A 93 9.26 15.65 6.29
C ARG A 93 9.56 14.16 6.10
N GLN A 94 10.81 13.90 5.73
CA GLN A 94 11.47 12.61 5.80
C GLN A 94 11.34 12.08 7.22
N PHE A 95 10.43 11.14 7.45
CA PHE A 95 10.45 10.31 8.66
C PHE A 95 10.33 8.85 8.25
N SER A 96 11.52 8.29 8.05
CA SER A 96 11.86 6.90 7.87
C SER A 96 11.14 6.01 8.89
N ARG A 97 10.47 4.96 8.40
CA ARG A 97 10.02 3.84 9.23
C ARG A 97 11.11 2.77 9.23
N PRO A 98 11.62 2.40 10.42
CA PRO A 98 11.64 0.98 10.74
C PRO A 98 11.04 0.73 12.14
N ILE A 99 9.83 1.22 12.40
CA ILE A 99 9.11 0.96 13.67
C ILE A 99 8.05 -0.13 13.50
N VAL A 100 7.48 -0.29 12.30
CA VAL A 100 6.38 -1.24 12.07
C VAL A 100 6.87 -2.70 12.02
N ILE A 101 8.04 -2.93 11.41
CA ILE A 101 8.63 -4.28 11.32
C ILE A 101 8.96 -4.81 12.72
N GLY A 102 9.44 -3.94 13.63
CA GLY A 102 9.71 -4.31 15.02
C GLY A 102 8.44 -4.70 15.80
N LEU A 103 7.32 -3.99 15.57
CA LEU A 103 6.06 -4.28 16.25
C LEU A 103 5.40 -5.58 15.77
N VAL A 104 5.49 -5.88 14.48
CA VAL A 104 4.95 -7.14 13.91
C VAL A 104 5.75 -8.35 14.40
N LEU A 105 7.09 -8.25 14.44
CA LEU A 105 7.93 -9.32 14.98
C LEU A 105 7.69 -9.54 16.48
N LEU A 106 7.54 -8.47 17.26
CA LEU A 106 7.23 -8.57 18.68
C LEU A 106 5.86 -9.24 18.91
N ALA A 107 4.84 -8.88 18.12
CA ALA A 107 3.52 -9.49 18.20
C ALA A 107 3.53 -10.98 17.86
N LEU A 108 4.31 -11.41 16.86
CA LEU A 108 4.46 -12.82 16.50
C LEU A 108 5.19 -13.64 17.58
N VAL A 109 6.20 -13.08 18.23
CA VAL A 109 6.90 -13.72 19.35
C VAL A 109 5.98 -13.90 20.56
N VAL A 110 5.20 -12.87 20.89
CA VAL A 110 4.22 -12.96 21.99
C VAL A 110 3.14 -13.99 21.66
N LEU A 111 2.58 -13.97 20.45
CA LEU A 111 1.54 -14.91 20.03
C LEU A 111 2.05 -16.37 20.02
N GLY A 112 3.27 -16.60 19.54
CA GLY A 112 3.92 -17.92 19.57
C GLY A 112 4.20 -18.41 20.99
N GLY A 113 4.62 -17.51 21.89
CA GLY A 113 4.83 -17.82 23.31
C GLY A 113 3.54 -18.18 24.05
N TYR A 114 2.41 -17.57 23.70
CA TYR A 114 1.10 -17.91 24.25
C TYR A 114 0.65 -19.31 23.84
N VAL A 115 0.81 -19.68 22.56
CA VAL A 115 0.43 -21.02 22.07
C VAL A 115 1.29 -22.13 22.69
N PHE A 116 2.55 -21.85 23.03
CA PHE A 116 3.46 -22.83 23.63
C PHE A 116 3.18 -23.08 25.13
N LYS A 117 2.53 -22.12 25.84
CA LYS A 117 2.18 -22.29 27.26
C LYS A 117 1.02 -23.26 27.48
N ASP A 118 0.14 -23.42 26.49
CA ASP A 118 -1.04 -24.30 26.56
C ASP A 118 -0.72 -25.77 26.20
N SER A 119 0.53 -26.09 25.82
CA SER A 119 0.92 -27.42 25.32
C SER A 119 1.51 -28.38 26.37
N LEU A 120 1.50 -28.05 27.68
CA LEU A 120 1.95 -28.98 28.73
C LEU A 120 0.87 -29.32 29.79
N PRO A 121 -0.23 -29.98 29.41
CA PRO A 121 -1.17 -30.60 30.37
C PRO A 121 -0.63 -31.90 31.00
N TRP A 122 0.64 -32.27 30.80
CA TRP A 122 1.21 -33.54 31.27
C TRP A 122 1.96 -33.47 32.61
N LEU A 123 2.13 -32.28 33.22
CA LEU A 123 2.83 -32.13 34.51
C LEU A 123 1.90 -32.22 35.74
N GLU A 124 0.59 -32.15 35.58
CA GLU A 124 -0.36 -32.38 36.70
C GLU A 124 -0.59 -33.88 36.99
N SER A 125 -0.28 -34.78 36.05
CA SER A 125 -0.50 -36.23 36.20
C SER A 125 0.56 -36.94 37.07
N LEU A 126 1.74 -36.33 37.27
CA LEU A 126 2.83 -36.97 38.01
C LEU A 126 2.79 -36.75 39.54
N GLY A 127 1.77 -36.05 40.06
CA GLY A 127 1.68 -35.69 41.47
C GLY A 127 0.68 -36.50 42.33
N ASN A 128 -0.17 -37.35 41.74
CA ASN A 128 -1.26 -38.00 42.46
C ASN A 128 -1.26 -39.54 42.33
N THR A 129 -0.20 -40.18 42.82
CA THR A 129 -0.22 -41.60 43.20
C THR A 129 0.43 -41.79 44.56
N SER A 130 -0.19 -41.22 45.60
CA SER A 130 0.04 -41.65 46.98
C SER A 130 -1.29 -42.09 47.56
N GLY A 131 -1.41 -43.39 47.79
CA GLY A 131 -2.38 -43.94 48.72
C GLY A 131 -3.60 -44.62 48.11
N SER A 132 -3.53 -45.93 47.93
CA SER A 132 -4.63 -46.80 48.35
C SER A 132 -4.17 -48.24 48.60
N ARG A 133 -4.05 -48.53 49.92
CA ARG A 133 -4.15 -49.82 50.62
C ARG A 133 -2.99 -50.81 50.56
#